data_AF-A0A1V4SWB4-F1
#
_entry.id   AF-A0A1V4SWB4-F1
#
_cell.length_a   1.000
_cell.length_b   1.000
_cell.length_c   1.000
_cell.angle_alpha   90.00
_cell.angle_beta   90.00
_cell.angle_gamma   90.00
#
_symmetry.space_group_name_H-M   'P 1'
#
loop_
_entity.id
_entity.type
_entity.pdbx_description
1 polymer ?
#
loop_
_entity_poly.entity_id
_entity_poly.type
_entity_poly.pdbx_seq_one_letter_code
_entity_poly.pdbx_strand_id
1 'polypeptide(L)'
;MKKSEILELIGDLEDTADIDNLILGNGFAKPITDVEGFNKLLASNKEIQGLVDSKVTNGIETFKKNGMQKLIDAAVLKATNKEETPEQKAIREMKQELDTMKKEKARAERIAKFKDTLSEKKIPGDLMEFMLGDDDETTTANIELFENSMKSYVDSQVQTKLNAGYVPGVNENTNNQTDPIIAQLNSVMGLQ
;
A
#
# COMPACT_ATOMS: atom_id res chain seq x y z
N MET A 1 -29.40 19.33 -14.26
CA MET A 1 -28.43 19.98 -15.14
C MET A 1 -28.22 19.11 -16.37
N LYS A 2 -28.09 19.71 -17.56
CA LYS A 2 -27.85 19.02 -18.83
C LYS A 2 -26.35 18.92 -19.09
N LYS A 3 -25.94 17.92 -19.88
CA LYS A 3 -24.54 17.75 -20.32
C LYS A 3 -23.97 19.02 -20.96
N SER A 4 -24.78 19.76 -21.72
CA SER A 4 -24.39 21.01 -22.37
C SER A 4 -23.98 22.10 -21.38
N GLU A 5 -24.68 22.20 -20.24
CA GLU A 5 -24.43 23.23 -19.22
C GLU A 5 -23.14 22.93 -18.43
N ILE A 6 -22.84 21.65 -18.19
CA ILE A 6 -21.58 21.24 -17.54
C ILE A 6 -20.38 21.50 -18.46
N LEU A 7 -20.52 21.21 -19.76
CA LEU A 7 -19.47 21.44 -20.76
C LEU A 7 -19.13 22.94 -20.91
N GLU A 8 -20.12 23.82 -20.76
CA GLU A 8 -19.90 25.27 -20.77
C GLU A 8 -19.11 25.73 -19.53
N LEU A 9 -19.38 25.15 -18.35
CA LEU A 9 -18.68 25.50 -17.11
C LEU A 9 -17.23 25.00 -17.01
N ILE A 10 -16.89 23.94 -17.75
CA ILE A 10 -15.53 23.37 -17.78
C ILE A 10 -14.77 23.68 -19.08
N GLY A 11 -15.44 24.24 -20.09
CA GLY A 11 -14.87 24.44 -21.43
C GLY A 11 -13.77 25.50 -21.49
N ASP A 12 -13.78 26.46 -20.54
CA ASP A 12 -12.75 27.50 -20.42
C ASP A 12 -11.55 27.07 -19.56
N LEU A 13 -11.59 25.86 -19.00
CA LEU A 13 -10.53 25.32 -18.15
C LEU A 13 -9.56 24.49 -18.99
N GLU A 14 -8.27 24.50 -18.63
CA GLU A 14 -7.28 23.60 -19.22
C GLU A 14 -7.63 22.14 -18.89
N ASP A 15 -7.25 21.20 -19.76
CA ASP A 15 -7.51 19.76 -19.57
C ASP A 15 -6.94 19.20 -18.25
N THR A 16 -5.97 19.88 -17.65
CA THR A 16 -5.33 19.54 -16.38
C THR A 16 -5.79 20.37 -15.18
N ALA A 17 -6.78 21.24 -15.35
CA ALA A 17 -7.25 22.13 -14.28
C ALA A 17 -7.97 21.35 -13.17
N ASP A 18 -7.74 21.76 -11.92
CA ASP A 18 -8.47 21.27 -10.75
C ASP A 18 -9.90 21.85 -10.74
N ILE A 19 -10.89 20.96 -10.82
CA ILE A 19 -12.31 21.31 -10.86
C ILE A 19 -13.01 21.13 -9.50
N ASP A 20 -12.31 20.77 -8.43
CA ASP A 20 -12.92 20.50 -7.13
C ASP A 20 -13.67 21.72 -6.60
N ASN A 21 -13.06 22.91 -6.72
CA ASN A 21 -13.70 24.17 -6.32
C ASN A 21 -14.92 24.51 -7.18
N LEU A 22 -14.93 24.11 -8.45
CA LEU A 22 -16.06 24.30 -9.36
C LEU A 22 -17.21 23.35 -9.00
N ILE A 23 -16.90 22.09 -8.68
CA ILE A 23 -17.87 21.07 -8.27
C ILE A 23 -18.51 21.44 -6.94
N LEU A 24 -17.70 21.85 -5.96
CA LEU A 24 -18.17 22.24 -4.63
C LEU A 24 -18.89 23.60 -4.65
N GLY A 25 -18.35 24.58 -5.37
CA GLY A 25 -18.89 25.94 -5.46
C GLY A 25 -20.24 26.02 -6.18
N ASN A 26 -20.47 25.19 -7.19
CA ASN A 26 -21.74 25.11 -7.91
C ASN A 26 -22.74 24.12 -7.27
N GLY A 27 -22.39 23.51 -6.13
CA GLY A 27 -23.28 22.63 -5.37
C GLY A 27 -23.57 21.28 -6.05
N PHE A 28 -22.73 20.85 -6.98
CA PHE A 28 -22.81 19.52 -7.61
C PHE A 28 -22.55 18.42 -6.58
N ALA A 29 -21.59 18.65 -5.70
CA ALA A 29 -21.35 17.84 -4.52
C ALA A 29 -21.56 18.69 -3.28
N LYS A 30 -22.32 18.16 -2.31
CA LYS A 30 -22.42 18.77 -0.99
C LYS A 30 -21.40 18.11 -0.07
N PRO A 31 -20.32 18.81 0.31
CA PRO A 31 -19.38 18.24 1.26
C PRO A 31 -20.11 18.02 2.58
N ILE A 32 -19.91 16.84 3.16
CA ILE A 32 -20.41 16.56 4.51
C ILE A 32 -19.44 17.21 5.47
N THR A 33 -19.84 18.37 5.99
CA THR A 33 -19.02 19.19 6.87
C THR A 33 -19.46 19.11 8.33
N ASP A 34 -20.66 18.56 8.58
CA ASP A 34 -21.27 18.48 9.89
C ASP A 34 -21.92 17.11 10.17
N VAL A 35 -22.25 16.90 11.45
CA VAL A 35 -22.88 15.68 11.95
C VAL A 35 -24.28 15.51 11.37
N GLU A 36 -24.99 16.61 11.09
CA GLU A 36 -26.34 16.58 10.51
C GLU A 36 -26.32 16.09 9.06
N GLY A 37 -25.37 16.56 8.24
CA GLY A 37 -25.12 16.07 6.90
C GLY A 37 -24.70 14.60 6.89
N PHE A 38 -23.89 14.17 7.86
CA PHE A 38 -23.53 12.76 8.01
C PHE A 38 -24.73 11.89 8.37
N ASN A 39 -25.57 12.32 9.32
CA ASN A 39 -26.80 11.62 9.69
C ASN A 39 -27.77 11.52 8.50
N LYS A 40 -27.86 12.57 7.68
CA LYS A 40 -28.67 12.54 6.46
C LYS A 40 -28.13 11.56 5.43
N LEU A 41 -26.81 11.48 5.26
CA LEU A 41 -26.17 10.48 4.40
C LEU A 41 -26.47 9.06 4.89
N LEU A 42 -26.29 8.80 6.19
CA LEU A 42 -26.62 7.51 6.81
C LEU A 42 -28.07 7.11 6.60
N ALA A 43 -29.01 8.05 6.81
CA ALA A 43 -30.43 7.79 6.60
C ALA A 43 -30.77 7.53 5.12
N SER A 44 -30.02 8.13 4.20
CA SER A 44 -30.23 7.98 2.76
C SER A 44 -29.61 6.71 2.16
N ASN A 45 -28.59 6.14 2.81
CA ASN A 45 -27.83 5.02 2.28
C ASN A 45 -27.69 3.89 3.32
N LYS A 46 -28.44 2.80 3.08
CA LYS A 46 -28.46 1.61 3.95
C LYS A 46 -27.12 0.87 4.03
N GLU A 47 -26.29 0.92 2.98
CA GLU A 47 -24.98 0.26 2.99
C GLU A 47 -24.01 1.00 3.91
N ILE A 48 -23.98 2.34 3.80
CA ILE A 48 -23.18 3.19 4.69
C ILE A 48 -23.67 3.06 6.13
N GLN A 49 -24.99 2.99 6.34
CA GLN A 49 -25.56 2.72 7.66
C GLN A 49 -25.08 1.38 8.23
N GLY A 50 -25.14 0.30 7.45
CA GLY A 50 -24.70 -1.03 7.87
C GLY A 50 -23.21 -1.09 8.22
N LEU A 51 -22.36 -0.38 7.46
CA LEU A 51 -20.93 -0.26 7.77
C LEU A 51 -20.68 0.49 9.09
N VAL A 52 -21.38 1.59 9.32
CA VAL A 52 -21.27 2.36 10.57
C VAL A 52 -21.78 1.54 11.75
N ASP A 53 -22.96 0.92 11.64
CA ASP A 53 -23.53 0.06 12.68
C ASP A 53 -22.59 -1.11 13.02
N SER A 54 -21.96 -1.72 12.02
CA SER A 54 -20.95 -2.78 12.21
C SER A 54 -19.71 -2.27 12.96
N LYS A 55 -19.14 -1.13 12.54
CA LYS A 55 -17.98 -0.54 13.21
C LYS A 55 -18.30 -0.11 14.65
N VAL A 56 -19.48 0.46 14.90
CA VAL A 56 -19.94 0.82 16.25
C VAL A 56 -20.10 -0.44 17.10
N THR A 57 -20.72 -1.49 16.58
CA THR A 57 -20.91 -2.77 17.28
C THR A 57 -19.56 -3.40 17.64
N ASN A 58 -18.64 -3.47 16.68
CA ASN A 58 -17.28 -3.98 16.90
C ASN A 58 -16.50 -3.13 17.92
N GLY A 59 -16.68 -1.80 17.88
CA GLY A 59 -16.11 -0.88 18.86
C GLY A 59 -16.65 -1.12 20.27
N ILE A 60 -17.96 -1.31 20.41
CA ILE A 60 -18.61 -1.65 21.69
C ILE A 60 -18.14 -3.02 22.19
N GLU A 61 -18.05 -4.03 21.34
CA GLU A 61 -17.54 -5.33 21.74
C GLU A 61 -16.08 -5.26 22.20
N THR A 62 -15.24 -4.52 21.48
CA THR A 62 -13.84 -4.30 21.84
C THR A 62 -13.74 -3.56 23.17
N PHE A 63 -14.59 -2.55 23.38
CA PHE A 63 -14.67 -1.84 24.65
C PHE A 63 -15.13 -2.75 25.79
N LYS A 64 -16.14 -3.61 25.57
CA LYS A 64 -16.58 -4.59 26.57
C LYS A 64 -15.47 -5.61 26.90
N LYS A 65 -14.75 -6.11 25.91
CA LYS A 65 -13.68 -7.11 26.10
C LYS A 65 -12.44 -6.51 26.77
N ASN A 66 -12.06 -5.28 26.41
CA ASN A 66 -10.77 -4.70 26.78
C ASN A 66 -10.88 -3.49 27.72
N GLY A 67 -11.86 -2.62 27.52
CA GLY A 67 -12.06 -1.38 28.29
C GLY A 67 -12.82 -1.59 29.61
N MET A 68 -13.86 -2.41 29.60
CA MET A 68 -14.65 -2.71 30.80
C MET A 68 -13.81 -3.44 31.86
N GLN A 69 -12.93 -4.35 31.43
CA GLN A 69 -11.99 -4.99 32.34
C GLN A 69 -11.09 -3.96 33.04
N LYS A 70 -10.53 -2.99 32.29
CA LYS A 70 -9.71 -1.90 32.88
C LYS A 70 -10.47 -1.03 33.87
N LEU A 71 -11.75 -0.73 33.60
CA LEU A 71 -12.60 0.06 34.50
C LEU A 71 -12.94 -0.71 35.77
N ILE A 72 -13.24 -2.01 35.65
CA ILE A 72 -13.46 -2.89 36.80
C ILE A 72 -12.19 -2.98 37.63
N ASP A 73 -11.04 -3.23 37.00
CA ASP A 73 -9.75 -3.30 37.68
C ASP A 73 -9.44 -1.98 38.40
N ALA A 74 -9.68 -0.82 37.76
CA ALA A 74 -9.47 0.50 38.36
C ALA A 74 -10.45 0.80 39.51
N ALA A 75 -11.71 0.38 39.40
CA ALA A 75 -12.71 0.53 40.47
C ALA A 75 -12.38 -0.38 41.66
N VAL A 76 -11.95 -1.62 41.41
CA VAL A 76 -11.47 -2.56 42.43
C VAL A 76 -10.22 -2.01 43.11
N LEU A 77 -9.28 -1.43 42.36
CA LEU A 77 -8.08 -0.78 42.91
C LEU A 77 -8.44 0.39 43.86
N LYS A 78 -9.34 1.27 43.42
CA LYS A 78 -9.82 2.41 44.21
C LYS A 78 -10.60 1.96 45.46
N ALA A 79 -11.35 0.88 45.37
CA ALA A 79 -12.14 0.36 46.48
C ALA A 79 -11.29 -0.41 47.51
N THR A 80 -10.15 -0.98 47.11
CA THR A 80 -9.35 -1.86 47.99
C THR A 80 -8.08 -1.24 48.55
N ASN A 81 -7.63 -0.07 48.07
CA ASN A 81 -6.50 0.71 48.64
C ASN A 81 -5.22 -0.13 48.89
N LYS A 82 -5.03 -1.19 48.11
CA LYS A 82 -3.83 -2.03 48.12
C LYS A 82 -3.23 -2.00 46.73
N GLU A 83 -1.94 -1.67 46.67
CA GLU A 83 -1.13 -1.79 45.47
C GLU A 83 -1.35 -3.17 44.83
N GLU A 84 -1.33 -3.21 43.50
CA GLU A 84 -1.59 -4.38 42.67
C GLU A 84 -1.02 -5.66 43.28
N THR A 85 -1.86 -6.67 43.50
CA THR A 85 -1.36 -7.99 43.89
C THR A 85 -0.45 -8.53 42.77
N PRO A 86 0.64 -9.24 43.08
CA PRO A 86 1.59 -9.75 42.09
C PRO A 86 0.93 -10.59 40.98
N GLU A 87 -0.19 -11.23 41.29
CA GLU A 87 -1.04 -11.96 40.33
C GLU A 87 -1.70 -11.05 39.28
N GLN A 88 -2.14 -9.84 39.66
CA GLN A 88 -2.74 -8.88 38.70
C GLN A 88 -1.70 -8.28 37.75
N LYS A 89 -0.48 -8.04 38.25
CA LYS A 89 0.64 -7.59 37.41
C LYS A 89 1.03 -8.67 36.40
N ALA A 90 1.11 -9.93 36.85
CA ALA A 90 1.36 -11.07 35.98
C ALA A 90 0.25 -11.25 34.92
N ILE A 91 -1.01 -11.07 35.29
CA ILE A 91 -2.13 -11.13 34.33
C ILE A 91 -2.06 -9.99 33.31
N ARG A 92 -1.69 -8.77 33.73
CA ARG A 92 -1.53 -7.64 32.79
C ARG A 92 -0.39 -7.89 31.81
N GLU A 93 0.76 -8.32 32.30
CA GLU A 93 1.92 -8.67 31.46
C GLU A 93 1.56 -9.79 30.48
N MET A 94 0.97 -10.89 30.97
CA MET A 94 0.48 -11.98 30.11
C MET A 94 -0.54 -11.50 29.08
N LYS A 95 -1.44 -10.58 29.44
CA LYS A 95 -2.46 -10.06 28.51
C LYS A 95 -1.86 -9.15 27.46
N GLN A 96 -0.85 -8.34 27.80
CA GLN A 96 -0.08 -7.56 26.83
C GLN A 96 0.73 -8.45 25.90
N GLU A 97 1.34 -9.50 26.44
CA GLU A 97 2.10 -10.48 25.67
C GLU A 97 1.19 -11.24 24.69
N LEU A 98 0.00 -11.66 25.15
CA LEU A 98 -1.00 -12.29 24.29
C LEU A 98 -1.55 -11.35 23.21
N ASP A 99 -1.78 -10.08 23.50
CA ASP A 99 -2.25 -9.11 22.49
C ASP A 99 -1.18 -8.87 21.42
N THR A 100 0.08 -8.79 21.85
CA THR A 100 1.24 -8.64 20.95
C THR A 100 1.39 -9.90 20.07
N MET A 101 1.40 -11.09 20.68
CA MET A 101 1.46 -12.35 19.95
C MET A 101 0.30 -12.51 18.96
N LYS A 102 -0.92 -12.10 19.32
CA LYS A 102 -2.06 -12.16 18.41
C LYS A 102 -1.90 -11.23 17.21
N LYS A 103 -1.39 -10.02 17.41
CA LYS A 103 -1.11 -9.07 16.32
C LYS A 103 0.00 -9.58 15.41
N GLU A 104 1.08 -10.10 15.98
CA GLU A 104 2.19 -10.69 15.22
C GLU A 104 1.74 -11.92 14.44
N LYS A 105 0.95 -12.80 15.05
CA LYS A 105 0.39 -13.96 14.36
C LYS A 105 -0.54 -13.56 13.22
N ALA A 106 -1.43 -12.60 13.43
CA ALA A 106 -2.30 -12.11 12.38
C ALA A 106 -1.52 -11.47 11.23
N ARG A 107 -0.42 -10.76 11.53
CA ARG A 107 0.52 -10.26 10.51
C ARG A 107 1.19 -11.41 9.75
N ALA A 108 1.73 -12.40 10.46
CA ALA A 108 2.41 -13.55 9.86
C ALA A 108 1.48 -14.38 8.97
N GLU A 109 0.25 -14.61 9.41
CA GLU A 109 -0.78 -15.30 8.61
C GLU A 109 -1.11 -14.55 7.33
N ARG A 110 -1.18 -13.22 7.37
CA ARG A 110 -1.38 -12.41 6.16
C ARG A 110 -0.18 -12.43 5.23
N ILE A 111 1.03 -12.28 5.76
CA ILE A 111 2.26 -12.39 4.96
C ILE A 111 2.30 -13.74 4.25
N ALA A 112 1.95 -14.83 4.95
CA ALA A 112 1.88 -16.16 4.36
C ALA A 112 0.82 -16.25 3.25
N LYS A 113 -0.35 -15.60 3.42
CA LYS A 113 -1.42 -15.58 2.42
C LYS A 113 -1.01 -14.89 1.11
N PHE A 114 -0.25 -13.80 1.19
CA PHE A 114 0.19 -13.03 0.03
C PHE A 114 1.52 -13.50 -0.58
N LYS A 115 2.19 -14.48 0.04
CA LYS A 115 3.45 -15.04 -0.44
C LYS A 115 3.36 -15.61 -1.86
N ASP A 116 2.24 -16.25 -2.18
CA ASP A 116 1.99 -16.81 -3.51
C ASP A 116 1.77 -15.68 -4.52
N THR A 117 0.95 -14.68 -4.18
CA THR A 117 0.71 -13.49 -5.00
C THR A 117 2.00 -12.73 -5.32
N LEU A 118 2.88 -12.53 -4.33
CA LEU A 118 4.19 -11.89 -4.52
C LEU A 118 5.09 -12.69 -5.46
N SER A 119 5.09 -14.01 -5.32
CA SER A 119 5.89 -14.91 -6.15
C SER A 119 5.43 -14.86 -7.61
N GLU A 120 4.11 -14.85 -7.86
CA GLU A 120 3.53 -14.68 -9.20
C GLU A 120 3.91 -13.34 -9.83
N LYS A 121 3.85 -12.26 -9.02
CA LYS A 121 4.16 -10.89 -9.44
C LYS A 121 5.67 -10.62 -9.55
N LYS A 122 6.52 -11.60 -9.22
CA LYS A 122 7.99 -11.49 -9.12
C LYS A 122 8.46 -10.37 -8.18
N ILE A 123 7.72 -10.12 -7.11
CA ILE A 123 8.06 -9.14 -6.08
C ILE A 123 8.79 -9.86 -4.94
N PRO A 124 9.95 -9.37 -4.49
CA PRO A 124 10.65 -9.93 -3.33
C PRO A 124 9.76 -9.97 -2.08
N GLY A 125 9.72 -11.12 -1.40
CA GLY A 125 8.90 -11.31 -0.21
C GLY A 125 9.27 -10.38 0.96
N ASP A 126 10.52 -9.91 1.00
CA ASP A 126 11.01 -8.97 2.01
C ASP A 126 10.27 -7.63 2.00
N LEU A 127 9.68 -7.26 0.86
CA LEU A 127 8.89 -6.03 0.72
C LEU A 127 7.47 -6.17 1.27
N MET A 128 7.05 -7.39 1.64
CA MET A 128 5.67 -7.62 2.05
C MET A 128 5.28 -6.82 3.27
N GLU A 129 6.19 -6.61 4.21
CA GLU A 129 5.92 -5.84 5.42
C GLU A 129 5.55 -4.38 5.13
N PHE A 130 6.07 -3.80 4.04
CA PHE A 130 5.79 -2.43 3.64
C PHE A 130 4.50 -2.29 2.82
N MET A 131 4.01 -3.40 2.27
CA MET A 131 2.86 -3.45 1.38
C MET A 131 1.61 -3.99 2.10
N LEU A 132 1.76 -4.48 3.33
CA LEU A 132 0.67 -4.97 4.18
C LEU A 132 -0.24 -3.82 4.61
N GLY A 133 -1.49 -3.86 4.16
CA GLY A 133 -2.54 -2.93 4.55
C GLY A 133 -3.33 -3.38 5.78
N ASP A 134 -4.31 -2.57 6.18
CA ASP A 134 -5.25 -2.90 7.27
C ASP A 134 -6.12 -4.13 6.95
N ASP A 135 -6.27 -4.42 5.66
CA ASP A 135 -7.10 -5.49 5.12
C ASP A 135 -6.47 -6.11 3.86
N ASP A 136 -7.12 -7.15 3.36
CA ASP A 136 -6.61 -7.95 2.27
C ASP A 136 -6.78 -7.24 0.91
N GLU A 137 -7.79 -6.37 0.75
CA GLU A 137 -7.97 -5.58 -0.47
C GLU A 137 -6.92 -4.47 -0.56
N THR A 138 -6.67 -3.75 0.54
CA THR A 138 -5.62 -2.73 0.58
C THR A 138 -4.23 -3.32 0.37
N THR A 139 -3.96 -4.50 0.93
CA THR A 139 -2.70 -5.22 0.66
C THR A 139 -2.57 -5.60 -0.82
N THR A 140 -3.65 -6.06 -1.45
CA THR A 140 -3.66 -6.41 -2.87
C THR A 140 -3.43 -5.16 -3.75
N ALA A 141 -4.11 -4.06 -3.45
CA ALA A 141 -3.95 -2.79 -4.16
C ALA A 141 -2.52 -2.24 -4.04
N ASN A 142 -1.91 -2.34 -2.86
CA ASN A 142 -0.51 -1.97 -2.65
C ASN A 142 0.44 -2.84 -3.49
N ILE A 143 0.16 -4.15 -3.60
CA ILE A 143 0.91 -5.08 -4.47
C ILE A 143 0.84 -4.66 -5.93
N GLU A 144 -0.35 -4.35 -6.43
CA GLU A 144 -0.55 -3.93 -7.82
C GLU A 144 0.10 -2.57 -8.11
N LEU A 145 -0.02 -1.61 -7.19
CA LEU A 145 0.61 -0.30 -7.32
C LEU A 145 2.14 -0.42 -7.43
N PHE A 146 2.74 -1.25 -6.56
CA PHE A 146 4.17 -1.51 -6.60
C PHE A 146 4.59 -2.21 -7.89
N GLU A 147 3.84 -3.23 -8.33
CA GLU A 147 4.09 -3.94 -9.59
C GLU A 147 4.12 -2.98 -10.78
N ASN A 148 3.09 -2.14 -10.91
CA ASN A 148 2.97 -1.19 -12.02
C ASN A 148 4.11 -0.16 -12.00
N SER A 149 4.46 0.34 -10.81
CA SER A 149 5.56 1.29 -10.64
C SER A 149 6.91 0.66 -11.00
N MET A 150 7.17 -0.58 -10.58
CA MET A 150 8.39 -1.30 -10.95
C MET A 150 8.47 -1.59 -12.44
N LYS A 151 7.38 -2.04 -13.08
CA LYS A 151 7.37 -2.28 -14.53
C LYS A 151 7.70 -1.01 -15.30
N SER A 152 7.04 0.11 -14.98
CA SER A 152 7.31 1.40 -15.62
C SER A 152 8.77 1.83 -15.46
N TYR A 153 9.33 1.69 -14.26
CA TYR A 153 10.73 2.02 -14.01
C TYR A 153 11.71 1.13 -14.79
N VAL A 154 11.48 -0.20 -14.78
CA VAL A 154 12.31 -1.14 -15.54
C VAL A 154 12.21 -0.86 -17.03
N ASP A 155 11.01 -0.63 -17.57
CA ASP A 155 10.80 -0.30 -18.98
C ASP A 155 11.54 0.98 -19.38
N SER A 156 11.48 2.03 -18.54
CA SER A 156 12.23 3.28 -18.76
C SER A 156 13.75 3.05 -18.79
N GLN A 157 14.28 2.24 -17.85
CA GLN A 157 15.70 1.91 -17.79
C GLN A 157 16.14 1.04 -18.97
N VAL A 158 15.31 0.08 -19.39
CA VAL A 158 15.56 -0.78 -20.55
C VAL A 158 15.53 0.04 -21.83
N GLN A 159 14.55 0.94 -22.01
CA GLN A 159 14.53 1.89 -23.12
C GLN A 159 15.77 2.78 -23.12
N THR A 160 16.18 3.30 -21.97
CA THR A 160 17.41 4.10 -21.87
C THR A 160 18.63 3.30 -22.30
N LYS A 161 18.76 2.03 -21.88
CA LYS A 161 19.87 1.15 -22.30
C LYS A 161 19.82 0.75 -23.78
N LEU A 162 18.63 0.49 -24.32
CA LEU A 162 18.43 0.17 -25.74
C LEU A 162 18.73 1.39 -26.63
N ASN A 163 18.28 2.58 -26.21
CA ASN A 163 18.53 3.84 -26.90
C ASN A 163 19.98 4.33 -26.76
N ALA A 164 20.67 3.93 -25.68
CA ALA A 164 22.09 4.22 -25.49
C ALA A 164 23.00 3.43 -26.44
N GLY A 165 22.46 2.50 -27.23
CA GLY A 165 23.21 1.73 -28.22
C GLY A 165 24.18 0.75 -27.57
N TYR A 166 23.93 -0.54 -27.72
CA TYR A 166 24.97 -1.53 -27.46
C TYR A 166 26.12 -1.27 -28.43
N VAL A 167 27.26 -0.79 -27.92
CA VAL A 167 28.55 -0.84 -28.61
C VAL A 167 29.22 -2.13 -28.16
N PRO A 168 29.24 -3.20 -28.98
CA PRO A 168 30.00 -4.40 -28.65
C PRO A 168 31.46 -4.01 -28.42
N GLY A 169 32.05 -4.51 -27.33
CA GLY A 169 33.30 -4.03 -26.76
C GLY A 169 34.38 -3.63 -27.76
N VAL A 170 34.77 -2.34 -27.70
CA VAL A 170 36.14 -1.98 -28.02
C VAL A 170 37.00 -2.58 -26.92
N ASN A 171 37.70 -3.66 -27.26
CA ASN A 171 38.75 -4.22 -26.43
C ASN A 171 39.86 -3.17 -26.29
N GLU A 172 39.86 -2.38 -25.22
CA GLU A 172 41.10 -1.80 -24.72
C GLU A 172 41.91 -2.93 -24.09
N ASN A 173 42.61 -3.68 -24.93
CA ASN A 173 43.84 -4.33 -24.51
C ASN A 173 44.93 -3.87 -25.48
N THR A 174 45.61 -2.79 -25.09
CA THR A 174 46.94 -2.48 -25.57
C THR A 174 47.84 -3.69 -25.29
N ASN A 175 48.03 -4.56 -26.29
CA ASN A 175 49.30 -5.23 -26.56
C ASN A 175 49.23 -5.89 -27.94
N ASN A 176 50.13 -5.44 -28.82
CA ASN A 176 50.40 -5.99 -30.14
C ASN A 176 50.53 -7.53 -30.11
N GLN A 177 49.52 -8.26 -30.57
CA GLN A 177 49.71 -9.54 -31.23
C GLN A 177 48.59 -9.71 -32.26
N THR A 178 48.95 -9.59 -33.53
CA THR A 178 48.11 -9.91 -34.68
C THR A 178 47.49 -11.29 -34.53
N ASP A 179 46.16 -11.36 -34.65
CA ASP A 179 45.40 -12.61 -34.67
C ASP A 179 46.00 -13.58 -35.71
N PRO A 180 46.39 -14.81 -35.31
CA PRO A 180 46.99 -15.80 -36.21
C PRO A 180 46.05 -16.21 -37.36
N ILE A 181 44.75 -15.98 -37.20
CA ILE A 181 43.72 -16.24 -38.21
C ILE A 181 43.80 -15.21 -39.36
N ILE A 182 44.06 -13.94 -39.06
CA ILE A 182 44.18 -12.89 -40.10
C ILE A 182 45.50 -13.03 -40.87
N ALA A 183 46.56 -13.49 -40.22
CA ALA A 183 47.84 -13.81 -40.88
C ALA A 183 47.74 -15.00 -41.86
N GLN A 184 46.96 -16.02 -41.50
CA GLN A 184 46.71 -17.17 -42.40
C GLN A 184 45.84 -16.78 -43.60
N LEU A 185 44.82 -15.94 -43.39
CA LEU A 185 43.93 -15.51 -44.48
C LEU A 185 44.68 -14.68 -45.53
N ASN A 186 45.55 -13.76 -45.10
CA ASN A 186 46.34 -12.93 -46.01
C ASN A 186 47.41 -13.72 -46.78
N SER A 187 47.97 -14.76 -46.14
CA SER A 187 48.92 -15.68 -46.80
C SER A 187 48.24 -16.56 -47.85
N VAL A 188 46.97 -16.93 -47.64
CA VAL A 188 46.18 -17.75 -48.57
C VAL A 188 45.62 -16.91 -49.72
N MET A 189 45.37 -15.61 -49.51
CA MET A 189 44.80 -14.73 -50.53
C MET A 189 45.82 -13.95 -51.37
N GLY A 190 47.12 -14.09 -51.12
CA GLY A 190 48.18 -13.64 -52.04
C GLY A 190 48.20 -12.14 -52.35
N LEU A 191 47.66 -11.29 -51.47
CA LEU A 191 47.70 -9.84 -51.61
C LEU A 191 48.91 -9.31 -50.83
N GLN A 192 50.04 -9.13 -51.53
CA GLN A 192 51.11 -8.21 -51.11
C GLN A 192 50.84 -6.81 -51.67
#